data_AF-A0A535L3N1-F1
#
_entry.id   AF-A0A535L3N1-F1
#
_cell.length_a   1.000
_cell.length_b   1.000
_cell.length_c   1.000
_cell.angle_alpha   90.00
_cell.angle_beta   90.00
_cell.angle_gamma   90.00
#
_symmetry.space_group_name_H-M   'P 1'
#
loop_
_entity.id
_entity.type
_entity.pdbx_description
1 polymer ?
#
loop_
_entity_poly.entity_id
_entity_poly.type
_entity_poly.pdbx_seq_one_letter_code
_entity_poly.pdbx_strand_id
1 'polypeptide(L)'
;MDVQETPALIPAQDEAQAHSTPAATGETNPTPRGRWYGVLLPWWQAAMAVMPIFLTTRFIFLLLTYFGSVLFTVNNYSYAVVPLSAVLRSWYHWDVINFEKIAIHDYSTADPTKAAFFPLYPWLERVVAALLHIHTDVFLSGMLISNLAFLGTLIVLYHFVEVEFDRNIAWRAAFYLAIFPTALFFFAAYNESLFLFFMLLSFYAMRHRSWWLAGLFGGLATYSPGVPFDQGGLARTAPPAGAETTLRPPCRAAYPASPGNLRLLPR
;
A
#
# COMPACT_ATOMS: atom_id res chain seq x y z
N MET A 1 9.58 57.30 86.82
CA MET A 1 8.97 56.02 87.23
C MET A 1 9.82 54.94 86.62
N ASP A 2 10.40 54.16 87.51
CA ASP A 2 11.54 53.30 87.34
C ASP A 2 11.10 51.87 86.98
N VAL A 3 11.99 51.13 86.31
CA VAL A 3 12.37 49.74 86.65
C VAL A 3 11.66 48.52 85.99
N GLN A 4 12.52 47.73 85.29
CA GLN A 4 12.65 46.26 85.15
C GLN A 4 11.70 45.44 84.25
N GLU A 5 12.19 44.77 83.19
CA GLU A 5 12.95 43.48 83.06
C GLU A 5 12.04 42.24 82.83
N THR A 6 12.32 41.53 81.72
CA THR A 6 11.99 40.12 81.33
C THR A 6 12.41 39.08 82.40
N PRO A 7 12.23 37.73 82.27
CA PRO A 7 11.36 36.84 81.47
C PRO A 7 10.76 35.63 82.29
N ALA A 8 9.90 34.78 81.69
CA ALA A 8 9.64 33.39 82.15
C ALA A 8 9.19 32.56 80.92
N LEU A 9 9.89 31.54 80.38
CA LEU A 9 10.37 30.22 80.84
C LEU A 9 9.27 29.16 81.17
N ILE A 10 8.91 28.36 80.15
CA ILE A 10 8.83 26.86 80.01
C ILE A 10 8.02 26.04 81.07
N PRO A 11 7.13 25.07 80.70
CA PRO A 11 7.44 23.70 80.20
C PRO A 11 6.72 23.34 78.88
N ALA A 12 7.37 22.72 77.88
CA ALA A 12 7.78 21.32 77.83
C ALA A 12 6.64 20.33 78.17
N GLN A 13 5.90 19.90 77.15
CA GLN A 13 5.20 18.63 77.19
C GLN A 13 5.65 17.78 76.00
N ASP A 14 6.26 16.68 76.40
CA ASP A 14 6.74 15.54 75.64
C ASP A 14 5.67 14.87 74.78
N GLU A 15 6.15 14.38 73.64
CA GLU A 15 5.93 13.02 73.12
C GLU A 15 4.52 12.44 73.18
N ALA A 16 3.82 12.51 72.04
CA ALA A 16 3.03 11.37 71.59
C ALA A 16 3.24 11.19 70.08
N GLN A 17 4.08 10.22 69.78
CA GLN A 17 4.33 9.65 68.47
C GLN A 17 3.01 9.37 67.73
N ALA A 18 2.81 10.05 66.62
CA ALA A 18 2.04 9.51 65.51
C ALA A 18 2.92 9.61 64.27
N HIS A 19 3.83 8.64 64.14
CA HIS A 19 4.34 8.24 62.84
C HIS A 19 3.16 7.81 61.98
N SER A 20 2.53 8.76 61.29
CA SER A 20 1.80 8.45 60.07
C SER A 20 2.87 8.16 59.01
N THR A 21 3.30 6.91 58.96
CA THR A 21 3.93 6.28 57.80
C THR A 21 3.22 6.80 56.54
N PRO A 22 3.89 7.44 55.57
CA PRO A 22 3.29 7.62 54.27
C PRO A 22 3.04 6.22 53.74
N ALA A 23 1.77 5.85 53.66
CA ALA A 23 1.30 4.61 53.09
C ALA A 23 2.09 4.38 51.81
N ALA A 24 2.83 3.27 51.78
CA ALA A 24 3.51 2.79 50.60
C ALA A 24 2.54 2.94 49.43
N THR A 25 2.87 3.85 48.51
CA THR A 25 2.26 3.90 47.19
C THR A 25 2.52 2.53 46.60
N GLY A 26 1.53 1.65 46.72
CA GLY A 26 1.51 0.38 46.05
C GLY A 26 1.63 0.71 44.58
N GLU A 27 2.83 0.56 44.03
CA GLU A 27 3.04 0.40 42.60
C GLU A 27 2.21 -0.82 42.22
N THR A 28 0.95 -0.58 41.84
CA THR A 28 0.10 -1.58 41.22
C THR A 28 0.75 -1.83 39.86
N ASN A 29 1.72 -2.74 39.83
CA ASN A 29 2.30 -3.23 38.60
C ASN A 29 1.13 -3.63 37.69
N PRO A 30 0.94 -2.95 36.55
CA PRO A 30 -0.22 -3.20 35.71
C PRO A 30 -0.20 -4.68 35.34
N THR A 31 -1.29 -5.38 35.64
CA THR A 31 -1.43 -6.80 35.31
C THR A 31 -1.08 -7.01 33.83
N PRO A 32 -0.42 -8.13 33.44
CA PRO A 32 0.03 -8.35 32.06
C PRO A 32 -1.06 -8.09 31.03
N ARG A 33 -2.33 -8.42 31.37
CA ARG A 33 -3.51 -8.14 30.54
C ARG A 33 -3.69 -6.65 30.23
N GLY A 34 -3.54 -5.75 31.21
CA GLY A 34 -3.71 -4.30 31.01
C GLY A 34 -2.66 -3.66 30.09
N ARG A 35 -1.45 -4.25 30.01
CA ARG A 35 -0.35 -3.73 29.18
C ARG A 35 -0.64 -3.86 27.67
N TRP A 36 -1.21 -4.98 27.23
CA TRP A 36 -1.55 -5.19 25.81
C TRP A 36 -2.76 -4.37 25.38
N TYR A 37 -3.74 -4.15 26.28
CA TYR A 37 -4.87 -3.27 25.99
C TYR A 37 -4.44 -1.83 25.73
N GLY A 38 -3.47 -1.30 26.49
CA GLY A 38 -2.95 0.05 26.24
C GLY A 38 -2.31 0.22 24.85
N VAL A 39 -1.73 -0.86 24.31
CA VAL A 39 -1.15 -0.85 22.96
C VAL A 39 -2.21 -1.13 21.88
N LEU A 40 -3.15 -2.04 22.09
CA LEU A 40 -4.15 -2.42 21.08
C LEU A 40 -5.32 -1.44 20.95
N LEU A 41 -5.68 -0.77 22.04
CA LEU A 41 -6.81 0.17 22.07
C LEU A 41 -6.70 1.32 21.05
N PRO A 42 -5.55 2.02 20.90
CA PRO A 42 -5.44 3.09 19.90
C PRO A 42 -5.57 2.56 18.46
N TRP A 43 -5.05 1.36 18.18
CA TRP A 43 -5.19 0.72 16.86
C TRP A 43 -6.63 0.32 16.57
N TRP A 44 -7.34 -0.18 17.58
CA TRP A 44 -8.77 -0.47 17.45
C TRP A 44 -9.59 0.80 17.20
N GLN A 45 -9.29 1.90 17.90
CA GLN A 45 -9.94 3.19 17.68
C GLN A 45 -9.67 3.73 16.28
N ALA A 46 -8.42 3.62 15.80
CA ALA A 46 -8.06 3.95 14.43
C ALA A 46 -8.84 3.11 13.42
N ALA A 47 -8.93 1.79 13.64
CA ALA A 47 -9.72 0.88 12.81
C ALA A 47 -11.19 1.30 12.75
N MET A 48 -11.84 1.51 13.89
CA MET A 48 -13.24 1.94 13.92
C MET A 48 -13.46 3.29 13.23
N ALA A 49 -12.49 4.20 13.29
CA ALA A 49 -12.58 5.51 12.62
C ALA A 49 -12.50 5.42 11.09
N VAL A 50 -11.67 4.51 10.55
CA VAL A 50 -11.46 4.37 9.09
C VAL A 50 -12.42 3.36 8.43
N MET A 51 -12.96 2.42 9.19
CA MET A 51 -13.93 1.43 8.71
C MET A 51 -15.10 2.01 7.90
N PRO A 52 -15.79 3.09 8.31
CA PRO A 52 -16.87 3.65 7.51
C PRO A 52 -16.37 4.19 6.15
N ILE A 53 -15.19 4.80 6.10
CA ILE A 53 -14.58 5.29 4.85
C ILE A 53 -14.30 4.10 3.92
N PHE A 54 -13.68 3.05 4.46
CA PHE A 54 -13.37 1.84 3.72
C PHE A 54 -14.64 1.20 3.15
N LEU A 55 -15.64 0.92 3.99
CA LEU A 55 -16.87 0.26 3.56
C LEU A 55 -17.65 1.11 2.54
N THR A 56 -17.74 2.42 2.76
CA THR A 56 -18.44 3.33 1.83
C THR A 56 -17.78 3.35 0.47
N THR A 57 -16.45 3.47 0.41
CA THR A 57 -15.73 3.49 -0.88
C THR A 57 -15.85 2.16 -1.63
N ARG A 58 -15.79 1.02 -0.93
CA ARG A 58 -15.96 -0.31 -1.54
C ARG A 58 -17.38 -0.50 -2.05
N PHE A 59 -18.36 -0.05 -1.27
CA PHE A 59 -19.75 -0.09 -1.68
C PHE A 59 -19.99 0.75 -2.94
N ILE A 60 -19.41 1.95 -3.01
CA ILE A 60 -19.49 2.82 -4.20
C ILE A 60 -18.84 2.12 -5.42
N PHE A 61 -17.65 1.53 -5.27
CA PHE A 61 -17.02 0.80 -6.38
C PHE A 61 -17.85 -0.41 -6.84
N LEU A 62 -18.41 -1.19 -5.91
CA LEU A 62 -19.29 -2.32 -6.25
C LEU A 62 -20.56 -1.85 -6.96
N LEU A 63 -21.17 -0.75 -6.50
CA LEU A 63 -22.37 -0.18 -7.10
C LEU A 63 -22.08 0.34 -8.51
N LEU A 64 -21.01 1.11 -8.69
CA LEU A 64 -20.56 1.59 -10.00
C LEU A 64 -20.28 0.43 -10.96
N THR A 65 -19.61 -0.62 -10.48
CA THR A 65 -19.30 -1.81 -11.29
C THR A 65 -20.58 -2.57 -11.66
N TYR A 66 -21.51 -2.73 -10.72
CA TYR A 66 -22.79 -3.38 -10.96
C TYR A 66 -23.60 -2.64 -12.03
N PHE A 67 -23.78 -1.33 -11.88
CA PHE A 67 -24.49 -0.52 -12.88
C PHE A 67 -23.77 -0.52 -14.23
N GLY A 68 -22.44 -0.44 -14.25
CA GLY A 68 -21.66 -0.57 -15.48
C GLY A 68 -21.86 -1.93 -16.16
N SER A 69 -21.80 -3.03 -15.40
CA SER A 69 -22.02 -4.38 -15.91
C SER A 69 -23.43 -4.54 -16.49
N VAL A 70 -24.46 -4.06 -15.80
CA VAL A 70 -25.85 -4.08 -16.28
C VAL A 70 -26.00 -3.24 -17.56
N LEU A 71 -25.46 -2.03 -17.58
CA LEU A 71 -25.61 -1.10 -18.71
C LEU A 71 -24.91 -1.58 -19.99
N PHE A 72 -23.75 -2.22 -19.86
CA PHE A 72 -22.91 -2.59 -21.01
C PHE A 72 -22.96 -4.08 -21.39
N THR A 73 -23.37 -4.97 -20.48
CA THR A 73 -23.29 -6.44 -20.71
C THR A 73 -24.66 -7.09 -20.89
N VAL A 74 -25.71 -6.55 -20.26
CA VAL A 74 -27.05 -7.15 -20.33
C VAL A 74 -27.80 -6.59 -21.53
N ASN A 75 -28.18 -7.46 -22.46
CA ASN A 75 -29.01 -7.06 -23.61
C ASN A 75 -30.38 -6.55 -23.16
N ASN A 76 -30.91 -5.56 -23.90
CA ASN A 76 -32.24 -5.00 -23.66
C ASN A 76 -33.28 -6.12 -23.53
N TYR A 77 -34.13 -6.05 -22.49
CA TYR A 77 -35.23 -6.98 -22.19
C TYR A 77 -34.86 -8.35 -21.59
N SER A 78 -33.64 -8.52 -21.05
CA SER A 78 -33.31 -9.68 -20.23
C SER A 78 -33.49 -9.40 -18.74
N TYR A 79 -34.21 -10.27 -18.01
CA TYR A 79 -34.33 -10.22 -16.54
C TYR A 79 -33.14 -10.87 -15.82
N ALA A 80 -32.03 -11.08 -16.53
CA ALA A 80 -30.85 -11.71 -15.96
C ALA A 80 -30.25 -10.82 -14.86
N VAL A 81 -30.28 -11.31 -13.62
CA VAL A 81 -29.60 -10.67 -12.49
C VAL A 81 -28.11 -10.97 -12.61
N VAL A 82 -27.27 -9.93 -12.58
CA VAL A 82 -25.82 -10.09 -12.54
C VAL A 82 -25.41 -10.57 -11.14
N PRO A 83 -24.85 -11.78 -10.98
CA PRO A 83 -24.42 -12.27 -9.68
C PRO A 83 -23.19 -11.50 -9.18
N LEU A 84 -22.98 -11.46 -7.85
CA LEU A 84 -21.83 -10.78 -7.24
C LEU A 84 -20.49 -11.29 -7.81
N SER A 85 -20.38 -12.59 -8.10
CA SER A 85 -19.19 -13.18 -8.70
C SER A 85 -18.87 -12.58 -10.08
N ALA A 86 -19.88 -12.26 -10.89
CA ALA A 86 -19.68 -11.60 -12.18
C ALA A 86 -19.29 -10.12 -12.02
N VAL A 87 -19.83 -9.43 -11.02
CA VAL A 87 -19.43 -8.06 -10.67
C VAL A 87 -17.96 -8.02 -10.25
N LEU A 88 -17.55 -8.92 -9.36
CA LEU A 88 -16.14 -9.02 -8.94
C LEU A 88 -15.24 -9.41 -10.11
N ARG A 89 -15.66 -10.35 -10.94
CA ARG A 89 -14.92 -10.78 -12.14
C ARG A 89 -14.83 -9.69 -13.22
N SER A 90 -15.64 -8.64 -13.14
CA SER A 90 -15.48 -7.46 -14.00
C SER A 90 -14.14 -6.75 -13.76
N TRP A 91 -13.47 -7.00 -12.63
CA TRP A 91 -12.14 -6.48 -12.31
C TRP A 91 -10.99 -7.43 -12.71
N TYR A 92 -11.31 -8.55 -13.36
CA TYR A 92 -10.34 -9.49 -13.90
C TYR A 92 -9.83 -9.00 -15.27
N HIS A 93 -9.00 -7.96 -15.26
CA HIS A 93 -8.45 -7.36 -16.47
C HIS A 93 -7.08 -6.72 -16.21
N TRP A 94 -6.38 -6.37 -17.30
CA TRP A 94 -5.05 -5.76 -17.26
C TRP A 94 -4.02 -6.66 -16.54
N ASP A 95 -3.23 -6.09 -15.64
CA ASP A 95 -2.11 -6.76 -14.97
C ASP A 95 -2.54 -7.80 -13.94
N VAL A 96 -3.79 -7.76 -13.49
CA VAL A 96 -4.37 -8.83 -12.65
C VAL A 96 -4.19 -10.20 -13.31
N ILE A 97 -4.33 -10.26 -14.64
CA ILE A 97 -4.15 -11.49 -15.42
C ILE A 97 -2.70 -11.98 -15.32
N ASN A 98 -1.73 -11.07 -15.28
CA ASN A 98 -0.32 -11.41 -15.17
C ASN A 98 0.01 -11.93 -13.76
N PHE A 99 -0.50 -11.27 -12.71
CA PHE A 99 -0.35 -11.73 -11.33
C PHE A 99 -0.92 -13.15 -11.15
N GLU A 100 -2.16 -13.39 -11.61
CA GLU A 100 -2.77 -14.71 -11.50
C GLU A 100 -2.00 -15.77 -12.31
N LYS A 101 -1.57 -15.45 -13.54
CA LYS A 101 -0.78 -16.39 -14.36
C LYS A 101 0.52 -16.79 -13.67
N ILE A 102 1.21 -15.85 -13.03
CA ILE A 102 2.45 -16.10 -12.29
C ILE A 102 2.13 -16.94 -11.03
N ALA A 103 1.02 -16.65 -10.35
CA ALA A 103 0.61 -17.42 -9.19
C ALA A 103 0.28 -18.89 -9.53
N ILE A 104 -0.29 -19.17 -10.71
CA ILE A 104 -0.66 -20.53 -11.13
C ILE A 104 0.52 -21.28 -11.80
N HIS A 105 1.22 -20.64 -12.73
CA HIS A 105 2.18 -21.30 -13.62
C HIS A 105 3.65 -20.98 -13.30
N ASP A 106 3.91 -20.29 -12.19
CA ASP A 106 5.22 -19.78 -11.83
C ASP A 106 5.82 -18.83 -12.90
N TYR A 107 7.05 -18.36 -12.67
CA TYR A 107 7.77 -17.54 -13.64
C TYR A 107 8.25 -18.41 -14.80
N SER A 108 7.62 -18.26 -15.97
CA SER A 108 8.10 -18.89 -17.20
C SER A 108 9.20 -18.06 -17.84
N THR A 109 10.31 -18.70 -18.18
CA THR A 109 11.42 -18.08 -18.93
C THR A 109 11.06 -17.72 -20.37
N ALA A 110 9.92 -18.22 -20.88
CA ALA A 110 9.43 -17.93 -22.22
C ALA A 110 8.79 -16.55 -22.34
N ASP A 111 8.42 -15.91 -21.23
CA ASP A 111 7.78 -14.59 -21.24
C ASP A 111 8.59 -13.59 -20.37
N PRO A 112 9.56 -12.88 -20.97
CA PRO A 112 10.41 -11.95 -20.24
C PRO A 112 9.65 -10.73 -19.70
N THR A 113 8.44 -10.44 -20.19
CA THR A 113 7.63 -9.32 -19.69
C THR A 113 7.16 -9.54 -18.25
N LYS A 114 7.15 -10.81 -17.79
CA LYS A 114 6.77 -11.17 -16.42
C LYS A 114 7.80 -10.76 -15.36
N ALA A 115 9.01 -10.40 -15.76
CA ALA A 115 10.07 -9.95 -14.84
C ALA A 115 9.74 -8.63 -14.12
N ALA A 116 8.82 -7.83 -14.66
CA ALA A 116 8.36 -6.59 -14.03
C ALA A 116 7.42 -6.84 -12.83
N PHE A 117 6.84 -8.04 -12.71
CA PHE A 117 5.93 -8.40 -11.63
C PHE A 117 6.70 -9.05 -10.50
N PHE A 118 6.57 -8.47 -9.31
CA PHE A 118 7.35 -8.90 -8.15
C PHE A 118 6.73 -10.13 -7.50
N PRO A 119 7.54 -11.04 -6.92
CA PRO A 119 7.04 -12.36 -6.54
C PRO A 119 6.22 -12.34 -5.25
N LEU A 120 6.34 -11.30 -4.41
CA LEU A 120 5.65 -11.25 -3.11
C LEU A 120 4.14 -11.44 -3.25
N TYR A 121 3.56 -10.70 -4.21
CA TYR A 121 2.12 -10.62 -4.37
C TYR A 121 1.55 -11.94 -4.94
N PRO A 122 2.03 -12.48 -6.08
CA PRO A 122 1.64 -13.81 -6.55
C PRO A 122 1.88 -14.93 -5.54
N TRP A 123 2.98 -14.86 -4.77
CA TRP A 123 3.25 -15.85 -3.73
C TRP A 123 2.21 -15.78 -2.60
N LEU A 124 1.86 -14.57 -2.15
CA LEU A 124 0.84 -14.38 -1.12
C LEU A 124 -0.55 -14.82 -1.62
N GLU A 125 -0.87 -14.57 -2.89
CA GLU A 125 -2.09 -15.07 -3.53
C GLU A 125 -2.19 -16.60 -3.45
N ARG A 126 -1.11 -17.32 -3.76
CA ARG A 126 -1.07 -18.80 -3.65
C ARG A 126 -1.29 -19.27 -2.22
N VAL A 127 -0.62 -18.64 -1.26
CA VAL A 127 -0.73 -19.01 0.16
C VAL A 127 -2.14 -18.78 0.67
N VAL A 128 -2.74 -17.63 0.35
CA VAL A 128 -4.11 -17.31 0.77
C VAL A 128 -5.13 -18.21 0.08
N ALA A 129 -4.96 -18.48 -1.23
CA ALA A 129 -5.81 -19.42 -1.96
C ALA A 129 -5.75 -20.82 -1.37
N ALA A 130 -4.56 -21.28 -0.97
CA ALA A 130 -4.37 -22.56 -0.31
C ALA A 130 -5.01 -22.60 1.09
N LEU A 131 -4.86 -21.53 1.87
CA LEU A 131 -5.44 -21.45 3.22
C LEU A 131 -6.97 -21.44 3.20
N LEU A 132 -7.56 -20.74 2.23
CA LEU A 132 -9.01 -20.66 2.05
C LEU A 132 -9.59 -21.87 1.32
N HIS A 133 -8.75 -22.80 0.85
CA HIS A 133 -9.14 -23.94 0.02
C HIS A 133 -9.85 -23.54 -1.28
N ILE A 134 -9.51 -22.37 -1.84
CA ILE A 134 -10.06 -21.80 -3.08
C ILE A 134 -8.99 -21.87 -4.18
N HIS A 135 -8.52 -23.07 -4.48
CA HIS A 135 -7.45 -23.26 -5.48
C HIS A 135 -7.86 -22.87 -6.90
N THR A 136 -9.17 -22.80 -7.18
CA THR A 136 -9.72 -22.50 -8.51
C THR A 136 -9.81 -21.00 -8.80
N ASP A 137 -9.84 -20.14 -7.78
CA ASP A 137 -10.06 -18.69 -7.95
C ASP A 137 -8.99 -17.89 -7.20
N VAL A 138 -7.75 -18.01 -7.68
CA VAL A 138 -6.59 -17.26 -7.16
C VAL A 138 -6.82 -15.76 -7.23
N PHE A 139 -7.49 -15.27 -8.29
CA PHE A 139 -7.95 -13.88 -8.40
C PHE A 139 -8.69 -13.35 -7.16
N LEU A 140 -9.59 -14.13 -6.58
CA LEU A 140 -10.38 -13.68 -5.43
C LEU A 140 -9.51 -13.53 -4.18
N SER A 141 -8.48 -14.38 -4.07
CA SER A 141 -7.45 -14.28 -3.03
C SER A 141 -6.64 -12.99 -3.18
N GLY A 142 -6.26 -12.63 -4.42
CA GLY A 142 -5.62 -11.35 -4.74
C GLY A 142 -6.46 -10.15 -4.33
N MET A 143 -7.74 -10.13 -4.72
CA MET A 143 -8.66 -9.05 -4.31
C MET A 143 -8.76 -8.94 -2.78
N LEU A 144 -8.83 -10.07 -2.08
CA LEU A 144 -8.90 -10.09 -0.62
C LEU A 144 -7.62 -9.48 -0.01
N ILE A 145 -6.45 -9.90 -0.48
CA ILE A 145 -5.15 -9.38 -0.04
C ILE A 145 -5.08 -7.87 -0.25
N SER A 146 -5.41 -7.38 -1.44
CA SER A 146 -5.33 -5.96 -1.77
C SER A 146 -6.26 -5.11 -0.91
N ASN A 147 -7.48 -5.60 -0.65
CA ASN A 147 -8.45 -4.88 0.18
C ASN A 147 -8.07 -4.91 1.67
N LEU A 148 -7.57 -6.03 2.19
CA LEU A 148 -7.08 -6.13 3.56
C LEU A 148 -5.82 -5.28 3.78
N ALA A 149 -4.90 -5.30 2.83
CA ALA A 149 -3.71 -4.45 2.85
C ALA A 149 -4.10 -2.97 2.83
N PHE A 150 -5.06 -2.58 1.99
CA PHE A 150 -5.53 -1.19 1.97
C PHE A 150 -6.22 -0.77 3.27
N LEU A 151 -7.02 -1.65 3.88
CA LEU A 151 -7.59 -1.38 5.20
C LEU A 151 -6.46 -1.18 6.23
N GLY A 152 -5.44 -2.04 6.21
CA GLY A 152 -4.22 -1.86 7.00
C GLY A 152 -3.53 -0.52 6.76
N THR A 153 -3.39 -0.12 5.49
CA THR A 153 -2.81 1.19 5.08
C THR A 153 -3.59 2.34 5.71
N LEU A 154 -4.93 2.32 5.65
CA LEU A 154 -5.76 3.35 6.26
C LEU A 154 -5.59 3.41 7.79
N ILE A 155 -5.52 2.26 8.45
CA ILE A 155 -5.35 2.19 9.91
C ILE A 155 -4.00 2.78 10.31
N VAL A 156 -2.92 2.33 9.67
CA VAL A 156 -1.56 2.81 9.95
C VAL A 156 -1.46 4.30 9.65
N LEU A 157 -1.99 4.75 8.50
CA LEU A 157 -1.97 6.17 8.11
C LEU A 157 -2.73 7.04 9.12
N TYR A 158 -3.94 6.64 9.48
CA TYR A 158 -4.76 7.38 10.43
C TYR A 158 -4.04 7.48 11.78
N HIS A 159 -3.52 6.37 12.30
CA HIS A 159 -2.82 6.39 13.58
C HIS A 159 -1.54 7.23 13.52
N PHE A 160 -0.77 7.11 12.44
CA PHE A 160 0.47 7.87 12.25
C PHE A 160 0.20 9.38 12.20
N VAL A 161 -0.84 9.82 11.49
CA VAL A 161 -1.21 11.24 11.38
C VAL A 161 -1.87 11.75 12.66
N GLU A 162 -2.64 10.93 13.36
CA GLU A 162 -3.27 11.29 14.65
C GLU A 162 -2.22 11.55 15.73
N VAL A 163 -1.12 10.80 15.73
CA VAL A 163 -0.02 10.98 16.70
C VAL A 163 0.78 12.26 16.43
N GLU A 164 0.99 12.61 15.16
CA GLU A 164 1.84 13.77 14.78
C GLU A 164 1.05 15.08 14.65
N PHE A 165 -0.26 14.99 14.40
CA PHE A 165 -1.16 16.14 14.20
C PHE A 165 -2.43 15.98 15.05
N ASP A 166 -3.60 15.98 14.40
CA ASP A 166 -4.91 15.92 15.01
C ASP A 166 -5.80 14.87 14.35
N ARG A 167 -6.79 14.41 15.10
CA ARG A 167 -7.81 13.45 14.65
C ARG A 167 -8.54 13.88 13.37
N ASN A 168 -8.85 15.17 13.24
CA ASN A 168 -9.53 15.71 12.05
C ASN A 168 -8.64 15.64 10.80
N ILE A 169 -7.34 15.86 10.95
CA ILE A 169 -6.38 15.80 9.84
C ILE A 169 -6.16 14.34 9.44
N ALA A 170 -6.05 13.44 10.41
CA ALA A 170 -5.94 12.00 10.19
C ALA A 170 -7.12 11.44 9.40
N TRP A 171 -8.35 11.83 9.78
CA TRP A 171 -9.56 11.41 9.08
C TRP A 171 -9.59 11.91 7.63
N ARG A 172 -9.23 13.18 7.41
CA ARG A 172 -9.15 13.77 6.05
C ARG A 172 -8.09 13.09 5.19
N ALA A 173 -6.92 12.78 5.75
CA ALA A 173 -5.86 12.08 5.04
C ALA A 173 -6.32 10.68 4.57
N ALA A 174 -6.94 9.91 5.46
CA ALA A 174 -7.52 8.61 5.14
C ALA A 174 -8.64 8.72 4.09
N PHE A 175 -9.52 9.73 4.24
CA PHE A 175 -10.60 9.98 3.29
C PHE A 175 -10.06 10.31 1.90
N TYR A 176 -9.13 11.26 1.78
CA TYR A 176 -8.54 11.67 0.50
C TYR A 176 -7.81 10.53 -0.19
N LEU A 177 -7.08 9.70 0.55
CA LEU A 177 -6.44 8.51 -0.01
C LEU A 177 -7.47 7.52 -0.59
N ALA A 178 -8.64 7.39 0.04
CA ALA A 178 -9.68 6.45 -0.37
C ALA A 178 -10.55 6.94 -1.54
N ILE A 179 -10.69 8.26 -1.73
CA ILE A 179 -11.46 8.84 -2.84
C ILE A 179 -10.60 9.28 -4.03
N PHE A 180 -9.28 9.23 -3.90
CA PHE A 180 -8.35 9.62 -4.96
C PHE A 180 -8.67 8.86 -6.25
N PRO A 181 -8.61 9.47 -7.46
CA PRO A 181 -8.97 8.81 -8.71
C PRO A 181 -8.26 7.47 -8.94
N THR A 182 -7.02 7.31 -8.48
CA THR A 182 -6.28 6.04 -8.62
C THR A 182 -6.59 5.03 -7.51
N ALA A 183 -7.54 5.32 -6.60
CA ALA A 183 -7.94 4.40 -5.54
C ALA A 183 -8.58 3.10 -6.06
N LEU A 184 -8.96 3.07 -7.35
CA LEU A 184 -9.37 1.84 -8.04
C LEU A 184 -8.29 0.74 -8.01
N PHE A 185 -7.00 1.10 -8.03
CA PHE A 185 -5.91 0.13 -7.89
C PHE A 185 -5.87 -0.50 -6.50
N PHE A 186 -6.43 0.17 -5.49
CA PHE A 186 -6.54 -0.41 -4.14
C PHE A 186 -7.76 -1.32 -3.97
N PHE A 187 -8.69 -1.29 -4.92
CA PHE A 187 -9.86 -2.16 -4.94
C PHE A 187 -9.61 -3.44 -5.75
N ALA A 188 -8.99 -3.30 -6.92
CA ALA A 188 -8.62 -4.42 -7.79
C ALA A 188 -7.48 -5.27 -7.18
N ALA A 189 -7.29 -6.48 -7.72
CA ALA A 189 -6.25 -7.42 -7.30
C ALA A 189 -4.85 -6.97 -7.75
N TYR A 190 -4.36 -5.89 -7.13
CA TYR A 190 -3.03 -5.30 -7.36
C TYR A 190 -2.18 -5.27 -6.09
N ASN A 191 -0.87 -5.24 -6.29
CA ASN A 191 0.17 -5.12 -5.26
C ASN A 191 0.32 -3.71 -4.65
N GLU A 192 -0.28 -2.67 -5.23
CA GLU A 192 -0.12 -1.28 -4.77
C GLU A 192 -0.58 -1.06 -3.32
N SER A 193 -1.69 -1.66 -2.91
CA SER A 193 -2.16 -1.60 -1.52
C SER A 193 -1.15 -2.20 -0.54
N LEU A 194 -0.53 -3.31 -0.92
CA LEU A 194 0.45 -4.04 -0.12
C LEU A 194 1.74 -3.24 0.03
N PHE A 195 2.18 -2.62 -1.06
CA PHE A 195 3.32 -1.71 -1.05
C PHE A 195 3.11 -0.54 -0.11
N LEU A 196 1.99 0.17 -0.24
CA LEU A 196 1.69 1.31 0.63
C LEU A 196 1.61 0.90 2.10
N PHE A 197 1.04 -0.27 2.38
CA PHE A 197 0.97 -0.79 3.73
C PHE A 197 2.36 -0.98 4.35
N PHE A 198 3.24 -1.72 3.66
CA PHE A 198 4.60 -1.97 4.17
C PHE A 198 5.45 -0.70 4.21
N MET A 199 5.26 0.22 3.27
CA MET A 199 5.96 1.51 3.25
C MET A 199 5.59 2.35 4.49
N LEU A 200 4.29 2.49 4.80
CA LEU A 200 3.86 3.19 6.02
C LEU A 200 4.32 2.48 7.29
N LEU A 201 4.31 1.14 7.31
CA LEU A 201 4.77 0.37 8.44
C LEU A 201 6.29 0.52 8.67
N SER A 202 7.06 0.67 7.59
CA SER A 202 8.49 1.00 7.66
C SER A 202 8.71 2.37 8.30
N PHE A 203 7.98 3.41 7.87
CA PHE A 203 8.06 4.73 8.48
C PHE A 203 7.63 4.74 9.95
N TYR A 204 6.58 3.99 10.29
CA TYR A 204 6.16 3.80 11.66
C TYR A 204 7.30 3.17 12.50
N ALA A 205 7.91 2.08 12.03
CA ALA A 205 9.03 1.42 12.72
C ALA A 205 10.26 2.34 12.86
N MET A 206 10.56 3.16 11.85
CA MET A 206 11.64 4.16 11.93
C MET A 206 11.40 5.16 13.06
N ARG A 207 10.16 5.64 13.22
CA ARG A 207 9.79 6.59 14.28
C ARG A 207 9.95 5.99 15.68
N HIS A 208 9.70 4.69 15.83
CA HIS A 208 9.88 3.95 17.09
C HIS A 208 11.31 3.45 17.32
N ARG A 209 12.30 3.89 16.52
CA ARG A 209 13.72 3.50 16.62
C ARG A 209 13.99 2.01 16.47
N SER A 210 13.07 1.26 15.88
CA SER A 210 13.25 -0.18 15.58
C SER A 210 13.80 -0.37 14.17
N TRP A 211 15.06 0.03 13.97
CA TRP A 211 15.76 0.04 12.67
C TRP A 211 15.73 -1.30 11.93
N TRP A 212 15.79 -2.42 12.66
CA TRP A 212 15.68 -3.76 12.08
C TRP A 212 14.30 -4.03 11.46
N LEU A 213 13.22 -3.65 12.15
CA LEU A 213 11.85 -3.80 11.64
C LEU A 213 11.59 -2.83 10.50
N ALA A 214 12.11 -1.60 10.58
CA ALA A 214 12.06 -0.63 9.50
C ALA A 214 12.70 -1.16 8.21
N GLY A 215 13.89 -1.76 8.33
CA GLY A 215 14.59 -2.39 7.21
C GLY A 215 13.85 -3.60 6.65
N LEU A 216 13.27 -4.44 7.52
CA LEU A 216 12.47 -5.60 7.09
C LEU A 216 11.23 -5.17 6.30
N PHE A 217 10.44 -4.22 6.83
CA PHE A 217 9.25 -3.73 6.14
C PHE A 217 9.60 -2.92 4.90
N GLY A 218 10.70 -2.17 4.90
CA GLY A 218 11.22 -1.49 3.71
C GLY A 218 11.66 -2.48 2.64
N GLY A 219 12.29 -3.59 3.03
CA GLY A 219 12.66 -4.69 2.14
C GLY A 219 11.43 -5.38 1.54
N LEU A 220 10.43 -5.69 2.36
CA LEU A 220 9.14 -6.24 1.89
C LEU A 220 8.39 -5.27 0.98
N ALA A 221 8.43 -3.96 1.28
CA ALA A 221 7.89 -2.94 0.41
C ALA A 221 8.63 -2.91 -0.93
N THR A 222 9.96 -2.95 -0.95
CA THR A 222 10.74 -2.98 -2.20
C THR A 222 10.50 -4.26 -3.00
N TYR A 223 10.17 -5.36 -2.31
CA TYR A 223 9.78 -6.61 -2.93
C TYR A 223 8.32 -6.58 -3.46
N SER A 224 7.60 -5.46 -3.35
CA SER A 224 6.21 -5.32 -3.77
C SER A 224 6.03 -4.55 -5.10
N PRO A 225 6.55 -3.33 -5.35
CA PRO A 225 6.56 -2.70 -6.67
C PRO A 225 7.92 -2.69 -7.35
N GLY A 226 7.86 -2.82 -8.66
CA GLY A 226 8.99 -2.56 -9.54
C GLY A 226 9.15 -1.09 -9.81
N VAL A 227 10.17 -0.51 -9.19
CA VAL A 227 10.95 0.49 -9.92
C VAL A 227 11.53 -0.26 -11.13
N PRO A 228 11.23 0.14 -12.38
CA PRO A 228 11.91 -0.43 -13.53
C PRO A 228 13.39 -0.12 -13.38
N PHE A 229 14.19 -1.11 -13.00
CA PHE A 229 15.63 -1.00 -13.13
C PHE A 229 15.89 -1.08 -14.63
N ASP A 230 16.01 0.10 -15.25
CA ASP A 230 16.46 0.25 -16.62
C ASP A 230 17.85 -0.37 -16.75
N GLN A 231 17.91 -1.64 -17.11
CA GLN A 231 19.13 -2.30 -17.60
C GLN A 231 19.30 -2.11 -19.12
N GLY A 232 18.87 -0.96 -19.64
CA GLY A 232 19.03 -0.57 -21.04
C GLY A 232 20.31 0.21 -21.37
N GLY A 233 21.41 0.03 -20.61
CA GLY A 233 22.60 0.89 -20.72
C GLY A 233 23.92 0.26 -21.18
N LEU A 234 24.11 -1.07 -21.14
CA LEU A 234 25.44 -1.68 -21.29
C LEU A 234 25.56 -2.79 -22.34
N ALA A 235 24.68 -2.80 -23.34
CA ALA A 235 24.77 -3.74 -24.47
C ALA A 235 24.92 -3.02 -25.83
N ARG A 236 25.96 -2.19 -25.97
CA ARG A 236 26.58 -1.78 -27.25
C ARG A 236 28.06 -1.58 -26.91
N THR A 237 29.07 -2.24 -27.45
CA THR A 237 29.28 -2.87 -28.75
C THR A 237 30.45 -3.87 -28.62
N ALA A 238 30.28 -5.12 -29.03
CA ALA A 238 31.39 -5.97 -29.46
C ALA A 238 31.07 -6.40 -30.89
N PRO A 239 31.80 -5.93 -31.92
CA PRO A 239 31.56 -6.41 -33.28
C PRO A 239 32.00 -7.88 -33.38
N PRO A 240 31.24 -8.74 -34.07
CA PRO A 240 31.70 -10.09 -34.36
C PRO A 240 32.94 -10.04 -35.25
N ALA A 241 33.96 -10.78 -34.86
CA ALA A 241 35.13 -11.03 -35.69
C ALA A 241 34.70 -11.80 -36.95
N GLY A 242 34.99 -11.24 -38.12
CA GLY A 242 34.86 -11.92 -39.40
C GLY A 242 33.74 -11.40 -40.29
N ALA A 243 33.99 -10.28 -40.97
CA ALA A 243 33.38 -10.01 -42.27
C ALA A 243 34.31 -9.10 -43.07
N GLU A 244 34.69 -9.59 -44.23
CA GLU A 244 35.74 -9.07 -45.09
C GLU A 244 35.47 -7.66 -45.61
N THR A 245 36.56 -6.93 -45.67
CA THR A 245 36.76 -5.63 -46.30
C THR A 245 36.39 -5.65 -47.78
N THR A 246 35.37 -4.89 -48.20
CA THR A 246 35.30 -4.40 -49.59
C THR A 246 34.61 -3.03 -49.67
N LEU A 247 35.49 -2.02 -49.73
CA LEU A 247 35.39 -0.67 -50.32
C LEU A 247 34.06 -0.27 -50.99
N ARG A 248 33.45 0.81 -50.48
CA ARG A 248 32.63 1.75 -51.28
C ARG A 248 33.32 3.12 -51.31
N PRO A 249 33.51 3.74 -52.50
CA PRO A 249 33.97 5.13 -52.59
C PRO A 249 32.80 6.14 -52.46
N PRO A 250 33.11 7.44 -52.24
CA PRO A 250 32.22 8.37 -51.55
C PRO A 250 31.30 9.18 -52.49
N CYS A 251 30.29 9.78 -51.85
CA CYS A 251 29.29 10.70 -52.38
C CYS A 251 29.80 11.70 -53.43
N ARG A 252 29.03 11.88 -54.50
CA ARG A 252 29.03 13.11 -55.32
C ARG A 252 27.61 13.62 -55.49
N ALA A 253 27.43 14.88 -55.12
CA ALA A 253 26.28 15.71 -55.38
C ALA A 253 26.15 16.04 -56.88
N ALA A 254 24.91 16.13 -57.39
CA ALA A 254 24.50 17.02 -58.49
C ALA A 254 22.98 16.90 -58.75
N TYR A 255 22.24 17.98 -58.50
CA TYR A 255 21.11 18.41 -59.37
C TYR A 255 21.71 19.27 -60.51
N PRO A 256 20.99 19.75 -61.56
CA PRO A 256 19.62 19.46 -62.04
C PRO A 256 19.56 19.17 -63.57
N ALA A 257 18.37 18.86 -64.14
CA ALA A 257 17.87 19.42 -65.42
C ALA A 257 16.61 18.68 -65.92
N SER A 258 15.55 19.45 -66.18
CA SER A 258 14.45 19.13 -67.11
C SER A 258 14.94 19.34 -68.56
N PRO A 259 14.47 18.58 -69.57
CA PRO A 259 13.40 19.13 -70.41
C PRO A 259 12.44 18.10 -71.05
N GLY A 260 11.15 18.49 -71.11
CA GLY A 260 10.19 18.15 -72.18
C GLY A 260 9.72 16.69 -72.29
N ASN A 261 8.59 16.35 -72.88
CA ASN A 261 7.40 17.05 -73.39
C ASN A 261 6.46 15.89 -73.83
N LEU A 262 5.16 16.15 -74.04
CA LEU A 262 4.14 15.25 -74.68
C LEU A 262 3.62 14.11 -73.77
N ARG A 263 2.33 13.80 -73.63
CA ARG A 263 1.13 14.07 -74.43
C ARG A 263 -0.14 13.67 -73.63
N LEU A 264 -1.17 14.52 -73.72
CA LEU A 264 -2.60 14.24 -73.98
C LEU A 264 -3.47 13.44 -72.97
N LEU A 265 -4.38 14.18 -72.33
CA LEU A 265 -5.81 13.82 -72.19
C LEU A 265 -6.52 14.04 -73.55
N PRO A 266 -7.58 13.31 -73.93
CA PRO A 266 -8.94 13.42 -73.35
C PRO A 266 -9.62 12.03 -73.19
N ARG A 267 -10.77 11.84 -72.53
CA ARG A 267 -12.03 12.59 -72.51
C ARG A 267 -12.88 12.11 -71.33
#